data_AF-E2AR61-F1
#
_entry.id   AF-E2AR61-F1
#
_cell.length_a   1.000
_cell.length_b   1.000
_cell.length_c   1.000
_cell.angle_alpha   90.00
_cell.angle_beta   90.00
_cell.angle_gamma   90.00
#
_symmetry.space_group_name_H-M   'P 1'
#
loop_
_entity.id
_entity.type
_entity.pdbx_description
1 polymer ?
#
loop_
_entity_poly.entity_id
_entity_poly.type
_entity_poly.pdbx_seq_one_letter_code
_entity_poly.pdbx_strand_id
1 'polypeptide(L)'
;SDIFVSGSEWCGCFYKAERPCAAVRRRSSPDSAPSCDSRGYYRSTQCHRGLGLCWCVDPHGVEFAGTRTRGTRPDCGMFDIS
;
A
#
# COMPACT_ATOMS: atom_id res chain seq x y z
N SER A 1 -6.01 -20.08 29.16
CA SER A 1 -7.26 -19.43 29.59
C SER A 1 -7.23 -18.05 28.97
N ASP A 2 -7.64 -17.91 27.71
CA ASP A 2 -7.39 -16.69 26.95
C ASP A 2 -8.59 -16.45 26.03
N ILE A 3 -9.71 -16.03 26.61
CA ILE A 3 -10.99 -15.99 25.89
C ILE A 3 -11.52 -14.56 25.69
N PHE A 4 -10.99 -13.57 26.42
CA PHE A 4 -11.48 -12.19 26.28
C PHE A 4 -10.32 -11.21 26.24
N VAL A 5 -9.88 -10.87 25.02
CA VAL A 5 -9.10 -9.65 24.79
C VAL A 5 -9.97 -8.47 25.22
N SER A 6 -9.52 -7.71 26.21
CA SER A 6 -10.27 -6.55 26.72
C SER A 6 -10.41 -5.48 25.63
N GLY A 7 -11.45 -4.64 25.72
CA GLY A 7 -11.61 -3.51 24.79
C GLY A 7 -10.37 -2.61 24.71
N SER A 8 -9.66 -2.42 25.82
CA SER A 8 -8.39 -1.68 25.90
C SER A 8 -7.23 -2.36 25.18
N GLU A 9 -7.15 -3.69 25.19
CA GLU A 9 -6.13 -4.45 24.47
C GLU A 9 -6.44 -4.52 22.97
N TRP A 10 -7.73 -4.61 22.63
CA TRP A 10 -8.19 -4.56 21.24
C TRP A 10 -7.90 -3.20 20.60
N CYS A 11 -8.33 -2.14 21.28
CA CYS A 11 -7.98 -0.77 20.95
C CYS A 11 -6.44 -0.64 20.84
N GLY A 12 -5.70 -1.31 21.74
CA GLY A 12 -4.24 -1.54 21.74
C GLY A 12 -3.62 -1.73 20.36
N CYS A 13 -4.09 -2.78 19.72
CA CYS A 13 -3.67 -3.19 18.39
C CYS A 13 -4.14 -2.20 17.33
N PHE A 14 -5.35 -1.63 17.46
CA PHE A 14 -5.90 -0.70 16.47
C PHE A 14 -5.16 0.63 16.38
N TYR A 15 -4.77 1.27 17.49
CA TYR A 15 -4.00 2.53 17.41
C TYR A 15 -2.55 2.35 17.01
N LYS A 16 -2.03 1.12 17.14
CA LYS A 16 -0.67 0.76 16.69
C LYS A 16 -0.67 0.09 15.32
N ALA A 17 -1.85 -0.15 14.73
CA ALA A 17 -1.96 -0.79 13.44
C ALA A 17 -1.34 0.13 12.39
N GLU A 18 -0.26 -0.34 11.77
CA GLU A 18 0.34 0.35 10.65
C GLU A 18 -0.64 0.36 9.48
N ARG A 19 -0.68 1.48 8.75
CA ARG A 19 -1.47 1.57 7.52
C ARG A 19 -0.99 0.52 6.50
N PRO A 20 -1.88 0.03 5.62
CA PRO A 20 -1.62 -1.16 4.82
C PRO A 20 -0.34 -1.06 3.96
N CYS A 21 -0.04 0.10 3.35
CA CYS A 21 1.19 0.25 2.59
C CYS A 21 2.43 0.16 3.49
N ALA A 22 2.43 0.86 4.63
CA ALA A 22 3.53 0.82 5.59
C ALA A 22 3.78 -0.60 6.12
N ALA A 23 2.71 -1.33 6.46
CA ALA A 23 2.77 -2.71 6.92
C ALA A 23 3.39 -3.65 5.87
N VAL A 24 2.96 -3.55 4.60
CA VAL A 24 3.48 -4.38 3.50
C VAL A 24 4.92 -4.00 3.17
N ARG A 25 5.26 -2.71 3.17
CA ARG A 25 6.60 -2.22 2.86
C ARG A 25 7.67 -2.76 3.80
N ARG A 26 7.38 -2.91 5.09
CA ARG A 26 8.32 -3.50 6.07
C ARG A 26 8.72 -4.94 5.75
N ARG A 27 7.87 -5.67 5.01
CA ARG A 27 8.07 -7.09 4.68
C ARG A 27 8.48 -7.31 3.23
N SER A 28 8.61 -6.24 2.44
CA SER A 28 8.87 -6.31 1.01
C SER A 28 10.37 -6.17 0.71
N SER A 29 10.84 -6.87 -0.32
CA SER A 29 12.17 -6.67 -0.88
C SER A 29 12.26 -5.31 -1.58
N PRO A 30 13.45 -4.71 -1.74
CA PRO A 30 13.62 -3.43 -2.44
C PRO A 30 13.02 -3.38 -3.85
N ASP A 31 12.96 -4.54 -4.52
CA ASP A 31 12.45 -4.68 -5.89
C ASP A 31 10.92 -4.74 -6.01
N SER A 32 10.22 -5.10 -4.93
CA SER A 32 8.77 -5.24 -4.86
C SER A 32 8.13 -4.33 -3.81
N ALA A 33 8.93 -3.50 -3.13
CA ALA A 33 8.47 -2.61 -2.10
C ALA A 33 7.46 -1.59 -2.64
N PRO A 34 6.27 -1.48 -2.03
CA PRO A 34 5.27 -0.52 -2.45
C PRO A 34 5.72 0.92 -2.16
N SER A 35 5.25 1.84 -3.00
CA SER A 35 5.41 3.27 -2.78
C SER A 35 4.33 3.74 -1.81
N CYS A 36 4.75 4.28 -0.66
CA CYS A 36 3.82 4.79 0.36
C CYS A 36 3.94 6.30 0.47
N ASP A 37 2.84 6.96 0.79
CA ASP A 37 2.83 8.38 1.19
C ASP A 37 3.32 8.55 2.65
N SER A 38 3.38 9.79 3.12
CA SER A 38 3.79 10.11 4.50
C SER A 38 2.79 9.62 5.57
N ARG A 39 1.54 9.34 5.17
CA ARG A 39 0.50 8.83 6.07
C ARG A 39 0.57 7.30 6.16
N GLY A 40 1.25 6.62 5.24
CA GLY A 40 1.35 5.17 5.15
C GLY A 40 0.31 4.52 4.23
N TYR A 41 -0.37 5.30 3.39
CA TYR A 41 -1.22 4.80 2.30
C TYR A 41 -0.40 4.58 1.03
N TYR A 42 -0.99 3.87 0.07
CA TYR A 42 -0.36 3.66 -1.23
C TYR A 42 -0.37 4.95 -2.03
N ARG A 43 0.76 5.25 -2.70
CA ARG A 43 0.76 6.30 -3.73
C ARG A 43 0.02 5.80 -4.96
N SER A 44 -0.63 6.73 -5.66
CA SER A 44 -1.39 6.46 -6.88
C SER A 44 -0.62 5.65 -7.92
N THR A 45 0.69 5.86 -8.09
CA THR A 45 1.55 5.01 -8.92
C THR A 45 2.32 3.98 -8.09
N GLN A 46 2.20 2.71 -8.47
CA GLN A 46 3.00 1.59 -7.94
C GLN A 46 3.89 1.01 -9.03
N CYS A 47 5.08 0.56 -8.63
CA CYS A 47 6.03 -0.07 -9.54
C CYS A 47 6.73 -1.27 -8.90
N HIS A 48 6.77 -2.38 -9.63
CA HIS A 48 7.57 -3.56 -9.31
C HIS A 48 8.87 -3.50 -10.10
N ARG A 49 9.95 -3.02 -9.46
CA ARG A 49 11.26 -2.81 -10.11
C ARG A 49 11.82 -4.11 -10.69
N GLY A 50 11.68 -5.23 -9.98
CA GLY A 50 12.18 -6.53 -10.46
C GLY A 50 11.51 -7.05 -11.73
N LEU A 51 10.29 -6.58 -12.03
CA LEU A 51 9.55 -6.96 -13.25
C LEU A 51 9.50 -5.82 -14.28
N GLY A 52 9.99 -4.63 -13.92
CA GLY A 52 9.85 -3.42 -14.72
C GLY A 52 8.39 -3.03 -15.00
N LEU A 53 7.46 -3.38 -14.11
CA LEU A 53 6.02 -3.09 -14.26
C LEU A 53 5.61 -1.92 -13.38
N CYS A 54 4.73 -1.07 -13.87
CA CYS A 54 4.09 0.00 -13.10
C CYS A 54 2.58 0.01 -13.37
N TRP A 55 1.77 0.39 -12.38
CA TRP A 55 0.31 0.46 -12.49
C TRP A 55 -0.24 1.56 -11.55
N CYS A 56 -1.49 1.95 -11.76
CA CYS A 56 -2.17 2.87 -10.85
C CYS A 56 -2.95 2.09 -9.79
N VAL A 57 -2.97 2.60 -8.57
CA VAL A 57 -3.74 2.04 -7.45
C VAL A 57 -4.53 3.11 -6.70
N ASP A 58 -5.56 2.67 -5.98
CA ASP A 58 -6.23 3.49 -4.98
C ASP A 58 -5.39 3.60 -3.67
N PRO A 59 -5.80 4.43 -2.68
CA PRO A 59 -5.06 4.56 -1.42
C PRO A 59 -4.90 3.27 -0.61
N HIS A 60 -5.70 2.23 -0.89
CA HIS A 60 -5.67 0.93 -0.24
C HIS A 60 -4.82 -0.10 -0.99
N GLY A 61 -4.31 0.25 -2.17
CA GLY A 61 -3.42 -0.59 -2.98
C GLY A 61 -4.15 -1.43 -4.04
N VAL A 62 -5.43 -1.17 -4.29
CA VAL A 62 -6.20 -1.85 -5.34
C VAL A 62 -5.85 -1.26 -6.69
N GLU A 63 -5.44 -2.11 -7.63
CA GLU A 63 -5.08 -1.71 -9.00
C GLU A 63 -6.30 -1.26 -9.81
N PHE A 64 -6.14 -0.14 -10.53
CA PHE A 64 -7.06 0.26 -11.58
C PHE A 64 -6.79 -0.56 -12.84
N ALA A 65 -7.81 -1.29 -13.30
CA ALA A 65 -7.71 -2.17 -14.46
C ALA A 65 -7.24 -1.40 -15.71
N GLY A 66 -6.34 -2.02 -16.49
CA GLY A 66 -5.82 -1.43 -17.73
C GLY A 66 -4.71 -0.39 -17.55
N THR A 67 -4.31 -0.06 -16.31
CA THR A 67 -3.22 0.91 -16.06
C THR A 67 -1.83 0.31 -16.01
N ARG A 68 -1.73 -1.04 -16.08
CA ARG A 68 -0.45 -1.75 -16.02
C ARG A 68 0.39 -1.54 -17.28
N THR A 69 1.59 -1.03 -17.09
CA THR A 69 2.55 -0.69 -18.13
C THR A 69 3.92 -1.30 -17.82
N ARG A 70 4.73 -1.55 -18.85
CA ARG A 70 6.10 -2.09 -18.72
C ARG A 70 7.11 -1.04 -19.16
N GLY A 71 8.08 -0.73 -18.32
CA GLY A 71 9.16 0.22 -18.60
C GLY A 71 8.77 1.70 -18.64
N THR A 72 7.47 2.02 -18.55
CA THR A 72 6.95 3.39 -18.48
C THR A 72 6.13 3.58 -17.22
N ARG A 73 5.99 4.83 -16.78
CA ARG A 73 5.17 5.18 -15.61
C ARG A 73 3.78 5.62 -16.12
N PRO A 74 2.68 4.99 -15.67
CA PRO A 74 1.35 5.40 -16.09
C PRO A 74 0.99 6.77 -15.50
N ASP A 75 0.17 7.54 -16.22
CA ASP A 75 -0.42 8.76 -15.70
C ASP A 75 -1.57 8.39 -14.75
N CYS A 76 -1.35 8.63 -13.46
CA CYS A 76 -2.34 8.37 -12.40
C CYS A 76 -2.98 9.66 -11.87
N GLY A 77 -2.84 10.80 -12.56
CA GLY A 77 -3.33 12.10 -12.08
C GLY A 77 -4.84 12.16 -11.85
N MET A 78 -5.62 11.34 -12.56
CA MET A 78 -7.06 11.20 -12.35
C MET A 78 -7.44 10.36 -11.12
N PHE A 79 -6.49 9.63 -10.55
CA PHE A 79 -6.69 8.72 -9.41
C PHE A 79 -6.02 9.22 -8.12
N ASP A 80 -5.31 10.35 -8.18
CA ASP A 80 -4.78 11.05 -7.02
C ASP A 80 -5.91 11.84 -6.36
N ILE A 81 -6.67 11.17 -5.49
CA ILE A 81 -7.67 11.81 -4.63
C ILE A 81 -6.88 12.49 -3.50
N SER A 82 -6.35 13.68 -3.79
CA SER A 82 -5.67 14.52 -2.80
C SER A 82 -6.61 15.01 -1.71
#